data_AF-A0A537CKC4-F1
#
_entry.id   AF-A0A537CKC4-F1
#
_cell.length_a   1.000
_cell.length_b   1.000
_cell.length_c   1.000
_cell.angle_alpha   90.00
_cell.angle_beta   90.00
_cell.angle_gamma   90.00
#
_symmetry.space_group_name_H-M   'P 1'
#
loop_
_entity.id
_entity.type
_entity.pdbx_description
1 polymer ?
#
loop_
_entity_poly.entity_id
_entity_poly.type
_entity_poly.pdbx_seq_one_letter_code
_entity_poly.pdbx_strand_id
1 'polypeptide(L)'
;MVIDEAHHFRNPGRRGDDDGLVEPSRYYRLYDLLDNAVRPKTLFLLTATPINNRLSDFRHMAELFTRHDEAYFGRTLGVNNLHAHFNNMERELRQTVGHDVPDTSEVIAEAQDILAKDDIFKQLIRRLTTESLYPRIAEPTAGSSTRSRSSLPALNCGRCFSGSRC
;
A
#
# COMPACT_ATOMS: atom_id res chain seq x y z
N MET A 1 -14.52 0.53 5.53
CA MET A 1 -14.46 1.79 6.30
C MET A 1 -13.30 2.58 5.74
N VAL A 2 -13.54 3.84 5.36
CA VAL A 2 -12.49 4.74 4.88
C VAL A 2 -12.35 5.83 5.93
N ILE A 3 -11.12 6.10 6.36
CA ILE A 3 -10.80 7.16 7.32
C ILE A 3 -9.90 8.15 6.60
N ASP A 4 -10.37 9.39 6.52
CA ASP A 4 -9.55 10.50 6.06
C ASP A 4 -8.76 11.12 7.22
N GLU A 5 -7.61 11.70 6.91
CA GLU A 5 -6.65 12.23 7.88
C GLU A 5 -6.28 11.23 8.99
N ALA A 6 -5.93 10.01 8.57
CA ALA A 6 -5.55 8.92 9.46
C ALA A 6 -4.40 9.26 10.42
N HIS A 7 -3.58 10.26 10.09
CA HIS A 7 -2.51 10.77 10.94
C HIS A 7 -3.02 11.26 12.32
N HIS A 8 -4.30 11.60 12.46
CA HIS A 8 -4.94 11.93 13.75
C HIS A 8 -4.99 10.77 14.75
N PHE A 9 -4.83 9.53 14.29
CA PHE A 9 -4.91 8.31 15.09
C PHE A 9 -3.55 7.70 15.39
N ARG A 10 -2.43 8.34 15.04
CA ARG A 10 -1.09 7.77 15.28
C ARG A 10 -0.67 7.67 16.75
N ASN A 11 -1.31 8.45 17.63
CA ASN A 11 -0.99 8.50 19.05
C ASN A 11 -1.99 7.64 19.84
N PRO A 12 -1.56 6.53 20.47
CA PRO A 12 -2.43 5.69 21.28
C PRO A 12 -3.05 6.45 22.45
N GLY A 13 -2.35 7.42 23.03
CA GLY A 13 -2.84 8.15 24.21
C GLY A 13 -3.21 7.20 25.35
N ARG A 14 -4.36 7.47 26.00
CA ARG A 14 -4.88 6.65 27.11
C ARG A 14 -5.99 5.72 26.63
N ARG A 15 -6.03 4.50 27.16
CA ARG A 15 -7.05 3.50 26.87
C ARG A 15 -8.42 3.81 27.48
N GLY A 16 -8.49 4.77 28.41
CA GLY A 16 -9.63 4.97 29.28
C GLY A 16 -9.66 3.95 30.41
N ASP A 17 -10.52 4.17 31.40
CA ASP A 17 -10.79 3.22 32.48
C ASP A 17 -12.18 2.60 32.34
N ASP A 18 -12.36 1.44 32.97
CA ASP A 18 -13.64 0.71 32.94
C ASP A 18 -14.75 1.46 33.72
N ASP A 19 -14.35 2.33 34.65
CA ASP A 19 -15.25 3.15 35.46
C ASP A 19 -15.75 4.41 34.72
N GLY A 20 -15.22 4.70 33.52
CA GLY A 20 -15.63 5.82 32.67
C GLY A 20 -15.22 7.20 33.19
N LEU A 21 -14.34 7.28 34.19
CA LEU A 21 -13.81 8.53 34.73
C LEU A 21 -12.71 9.11 33.83
N VAL A 22 -12.03 8.26 33.06
CA VAL A 22 -11.02 8.64 32.08
C VAL A 22 -11.50 8.27 30.70
N GLU A 23 -11.70 9.29 29.86
CA GLU A 23 -12.10 9.04 28.48
C GLU A 23 -10.98 8.38 27.65
N PRO A 24 -11.31 7.39 26.80
CA PRO A 24 -10.35 6.81 25.86
C PRO A 24 -9.95 7.82 24.79
N SER A 25 -8.70 7.73 24.35
CA SER A 25 -8.19 8.51 23.23
C SER A 25 -8.94 8.19 21.93
N ARG A 26 -8.79 9.06 20.93
CA ARG A 26 -9.33 8.81 19.57
C ARG A 26 -8.84 7.49 18.98
N TYR A 27 -7.59 7.11 19.28
CA TYR A 27 -7.02 5.84 18.84
C TYR A 27 -7.80 4.66 19.42
N TYR A 28 -7.98 4.61 20.74
CA TYR A 28 -8.67 3.49 21.38
C TYR A 28 -10.17 3.46 21.04
N ARG A 29 -10.81 4.62 20.93
CA ARG A 29 -12.19 4.70 20.40
C ARG A 29 -12.31 4.09 19.01
N LEU A 30 -11.37 4.38 18.12
CA LEU A 30 -11.33 3.79 16.78
C LEU A 30 -11.01 2.29 16.85
N TYR A 31 -10.04 1.91 17.68
CA TYR A 31 -9.67 0.52 17.89
C TYR A 31 -10.88 -0.31 18.34
N ASP A 32 -11.65 0.13 19.32
CA ASP A 32 -12.83 -0.61 19.78
C ASP A 32 -13.95 -0.62 18.73
N LEU A 33 -14.13 0.46 17.96
CA LEU A 33 -15.09 0.51 16.86
C LEU A 33 -14.75 -0.45 15.71
N LEU A 34 -13.46 -0.68 15.48
CA LEU A 34 -12.93 -1.62 14.48
C LEU A 34 -12.98 -3.07 14.94
N ASP A 35 -13.49 -3.36 16.14
CA ASP A 35 -13.61 -4.73 16.60
C ASP A 35 -14.47 -5.56 15.63
N ASN A 36 -13.89 -6.68 15.20
CA ASN A 36 -14.43 -7.53 14.14
C ASN A 36 -15.38 -8.61 14.69
N ALA A 37 -15.75 -8.54 15.97
CA ALA A 37 -16.58 -9.52 16.68
C ALA A 37 -17.88 -9.90 15.94
N VAL A 38 -18.45 -8.96 15.17
CA VAL A 38 -19.69 -9.20 14.41
C VAL A 38 -19.44 -9.37 12.91
N ARG A 39 -18.52 -8.58 12.34
CA ARG A 39 -18.19 -8.64 10.91
C ARG A 39 -16.77 -8.12 10.66
N PRO A 40 -15.97 -8.81 9.82
CA PRO A 40 -14.69 -8.28 9.40
C PRO A 40 -14.92 -7.00 8.59
N LYS A 41 -14.30 -5.89 9.02
CA LYS A 41 -14.34 -4.61 8.30
C LYS A 41 -13.03 -4.42 7.55
N THR A 42 -13.10 -4.22 6.24
CA THR A 42 -11.95 -3.72 5.48
C THR A 42 -11.71 -2.25 5.83
N LEU A 43 -10.51 -1.91 6.30
CA LEU A 43 -10.10 -0.57 6.70
C LEU A 43 -9.18 0.04 5.62
N PHE A 44 -9.50 1.26 5.18
CA PHE A 44 -8.63 2.09 4.35
C PHE A 44 -8.32 3.38 5.10
N LEU A 45 -7.03 3.64 5.31
CA LEU A 45 -6.52 4.85 5.97
C LEU A 45 -5.93 5.77 4.90
N LEU A 46 -6.51 6.96 4.74
CA LEU A 46 -6.04 7.99 3.82
C LEU A 46 -5.31 9.06 4.62
N THR A 47 -4.10 9.41 4.18
CA THR A 47 -3.33 10.48 4.80
C THR A 47 -2.30 11.04 3.82
N ALA A 48 -2.11 12.36 3.89
CA ALA A 48 -1.08 13.06 3.12
C ALA A 48 0.34 12.78 3.66
N THR A 49 0.48 12.53 4.96
CA THR A 49 1.77 12.34 5.64
C THR A 49 1.67 11.11 6.54
N PRO A 50 1.98 9.90 6.03
CA PRO A 50 1.87 8.68 6.83
C PRO A 50 2.78 8.74 8.07
N ILE A 51 3.87 9.49 8.01
CA ILE A 51 4.81 9.66 9.12
C ILE A 51 5.30 11.11 9.12
N ASN A 52 5.30 11.72 10.30
CA ASN A 52 5.83 13.08 10.49
C ASN A 52 7.01 13.07 11.46
N ASN A 53 7.00 12.26 12.53
CA ASN A 53 7.98 12.41 13.62
C ASN A 53 8.62 11.13 14.14
N ARG A 54 7.97 9.95 14.12
CA ARG A 54 8.54 8.71 14.70
C ARG A 54 8.11 7.46 13.93
N LEU A 55 8.99 6.48 13.81
CA LEU A 55 8.66 5.16 13.25
C LEU A 55 7.55 4.44 14.03
N SER A 56 7.49 4.69 15.34
CA SER A 56 6.44 4.17 16.21
C SER A 56 5.04 4.67 15.86
N ASP A 57 4.89 5.85 15.25
CA ASP A 57 3.59 6.36 14.77
C ASP A 57 3.00 5.43 13.70
N PHE A 58 3.83 4.96 12.77
CA PHE A 58 3.40 4.01 11.75
C PHE A 58 3.07 2.64 12.34
N ARG A 59 3.85 2.18 13.31
CA ARG A 59 3.54 0.95 14.07
C ARG A 59 2.14 1.02 14.69
N HIS A 60 1.79 2.11 15.37
CA HIS A 60 0.46 2.26 15.98
C HIS A 60 -0.65 2.25 14.93
N MET A 61 -0.45 2.90 13.77
CA MET A 61 -1.43 2.79 12.69
C MET A 61 -1.53 1.37 12.14
N ALA A 62 -0.42 0.62 12.12
CA ALA A 62 -0.44 -0.79 11.75
C ALA A 62 -1.24 -1.64 12.74
N GLU A 63 -1.09 -1.36 14.02
CA GLU A 63 -1.80 -2.03 15.11
C GLU A 63 -3.33 -1.89 15.02
N LEU A 64 -3.85 -0.82 14.40
CA LEU A 64 -5.31 -0.65 14.19
C LEU A 64 -5.91 -1.78 13.36
N PHE A 65 -5.17 -2.30 12.38
CA PHE A 65 -5.66 -3.40 11.54
C PHE A 65 -5.10 -4.77 11.96
N THR A 66 -3.88 -4.85 12.53
CA THR A 66 -3.36 -6.12 13.07
C THR A 66 -3.98 -6.50 14.40
N ARG A 67 -4.68 -5.58 15.08
CA ARG A 67 -5.31 -5.80 16.39
C ARG A 67 -4.30 -6.20 17.48
N HIS A 68 -3.13 -5.56 17.45
CA HIS A 68 -1.97 -5.92 18.30
C HIS A 68 -1.50 -7.38 18.16
N ASP A 69 -1.89 -8.10 17.11
CA ASP A 69 -1.32 -9.40 16.77
C ASP A 69 0.08 -9.19 16.17
N GLU A 70 1.11 -9.51 16.95
CA GLU A 70 2.51 -9.37 16.55
C GLU A 70 2.88 -10.33 15.41
N ALA A 71 2.19 -11.47 15.28
CA ALA A 71 2.46 -12.51 14.30
C ALA A 71 1.59 -12.37 13.03
N TYR A 72 0.77 -11.32 12.93
CA TYR A 72 -0.17 -11.10 11.83
C TYR A 72 0.47 -11.24 10.44
N PHE A 73 1.71 -10.77 10.31
CA PHE A 73 2.46 -10.79 9.05
C PHE A 73 3.40 -11.98 8.88
N GLY A 74 3.43 -12.92 9.82
CA GLY A 74 4.36 -14.06 9.77
C GLY A 74 4.13 -14.93 8.53
N ARG A 75 2.86 -15.12 8.14
CA ARG A 75 2.49 -15.95 6.97
C ARG A 75 2.53 -15.20 5.64
N THR A 76 2.34 -13.89 5.65
CA THR A 76 2.21 -13.06 4.44
C THR A 76 3.53 -12.40 4.05
N LEU A 77 4.29 -11.89 5.03
CA LEU A 77 5.51 -11.11 4.83
C LEU A 77 6.76 -11.78 5.44
N GLY A 78 6.61 -12.90 6.15
CA GLY A 78 7.72 -13.55 6.86
C GLY A 78 8.15 -12.83 8.14
N VAL A 79 7.35 -11.89 8.64
CA VAL A 79 7.68 -11.09 9.82
C VAL A 79 7.01 -11.72 11.03
N ASN A 80 7.80 -12.44 11.83
CA ASN A 80 7.31 -13.21 12.97
C ASN A 80 6.84 -12.33 14.15
N ASN A 81 7.41 -11.13 14.28
CA ASN A 81 7.06 -10.18 15.33
C ASN A 81 7.16 -8.75 14.80
N LEU A 82 5.99 -8.14 14.59
CA LEU A 82 5.89 -6.78 14.05
C LEU A 82 6.58 -5.74 14.94
N HIS A 83 6.42 -5.85 16.26
CA HIS A 83 7.02 -4.93 17.22
C HIS A 83 8.55 -5.00 17.18
N ALA A 84 9.11 -6.20 17.18
CA ALA A 84 10.56 -6.42 17.07
C ALA A 84 11.12 -5.91 15.74
N HIS A 85 10.38 -6.10 14.64
CA HIS A 85 10.75 -5.59 13.32
C HIS A 85 10.91 -4.06 13.32
N PHE A 86 9.90 -3.34 13.82
CA PHE A 86 9.97 -1.88 13.90
C PHE A 86 11.06 -1.37 14.85
N ASN A 87 11.30 -2.05 15.98
CA ASN A 87 12.39 -1.68 16.89
C ASN A 87 13.77 -1.85 16.23
N ASN A 88 13.95 -2.90 15.43
CA ASN A 88 15.19 -3.09 14.67
C ASN A 88 15.39 -1.98 13.63
N MET A 89 14.32 -1.59 12.94
CA MET A 89 14.34 -0.48 11.98
C MET A 89 14.65 0.85 12.66
N GLU A 90 14.06 1.12 13.84
CA GLU A 90 14.37 2.33 14.61
C GLU A 90 15.84 2.37 15.06
N ARG A 91 16.40 1.21 15.43
CA ARG A 91 17.83 1.10 15.75
C ARG A 91 18.71 1.38 14.53
N GLU A 92 18.35 0.86 13.36
CA GLU A 92 19.08 1.09 12.10
C GLU A 92 19.06 2.57 11.70
N LEU A 93 17.91 3.23 11.85
CA LEU A 93 17.78 4.67 11.63
C LEU A 93 18.71 5.45 12.57
N ARG A 94 18.71 5.14 13.87
CA ARG A 94 19.61 5.78 14.84
C ARG A 94 21.09 5.55 14.54
N GLN A 95 21.45 4.41 13.95
CA GLN A 95 22.83 4.13 13.53
C GLN A 95 23.23 4.93 12.30
N THR A 96 22.32 5.12 11.36
CA THR A 96 22.57 5.83 10.09
C THR A 96 22.76 7.34 10.31
N VAL A 97 22.07 7.89 11.30
CA VAL A 97 21.93 9.34 11.49
C VAL A 97 22.88 9.86 12.57
N GLY A 98 23.45 8.97 13.37
CA GLY A 98 24.30 9.30 14.50
C GLY A 98 23.50 9.40 15.81
N HIS A 99 24.15 9.04 16.92
CA HIS A 99 23.52 8.88 18.24
C HIS A 99 23.01 10.19 18.87
N ASP A 100 23.31 11.35 18.26
CA ASP A 100 23.09 12.68 18.83
C ASP A 100 21.80 13.36 18.37
N VAL A 101 20.94 12.67 17.59
CA VAL A 101 19.66 13.23 17.16
C VAL A 101 18.52 12.66 18.01
N PRO A 102 18.07 13.36 19.08
CA PRO A 102 16.99 12.89 19.95
C PRO A 102 15.60 12.98 19.29
N ASP A 103 15.45 13.75 18.21
CA ASP A 103 14.17 13.94 17.52
C ASP A 103 14.25 13.59 16.04
N THR A 104 13.52 12.55 15.65
CA THR A 104 13.40 12.07 14.26
C THR A 104 12.77 13.08 13.31
N SER A 105 12.33 14.24 13.81
CA SER A 105 11.84 15.39 13.03
C SER A 105 12.95 16.07 12.21
N GLU A 106 14.21 16.00 12.64
CA GLU A 106 15.37 16.53 11.90
C GLU A 106 15.84 15.57 10.80
N VAL A 107 15.26 14.37 10.75
CA VAL A 107 15.75 13.19 10.04
C VAL A 107 14.64 12.52 9.22
N ILE A 108 13.61 13.31 8.90
CA ILE A 108 12.40 12.80 8.27
C ILE A 108 12.72 12.16 6.92
N ALA A 109 13.70 12.70 6.19
CA ALA A 109 14.09 12.21 4.86
C ALA A 109 14.71 10.80 4.94
N GLU A 110 15.67 10.59 5.84
CA GLU A 110 16.34 9.30 6.00
C GLU A 110 15.39 8.25 6.58
N ALA A 111 14.53 8.64 7.51
CA ALA A 111 13.47 7.77 8.02
C ALA A 111 12.55 7.31 6.89
N GLN A 112 12.10 8.24 6.03
CA GLN A 112 11.28 7.94 4.87
C GLN A 112 11.99 7.01 3.87
N ASP A 113 13.29 7.17 3.67
CA ASP A 113 14.08 6.32 2.77
C ASP A 113 14.24 4.89 3.29
N ILE A 114 14.49 4.70 4.59
CA ILE A 114 14.55 3.38 5.22
C ILE A 114 13.19 2.68 5.09
N LEU A 115 12.11 3.40 5.40
CA LEU A 115 10.76 2.87 5.28
C LEU A 115 10.37 2.55 3.84
N ALA A 116 10.74 3.38 2.88
CA ALA A 116 10.44 3.12 1.47
C ALA A 116 11.13 1.85 0.96
N LYS A 117 12.23 1.42 1.59
CA LYS A 117 12.93 0.18 1.28
C LYS A 117 12.32 -1.04 1.96
N ASP A 118 11.58 -0.86 3.04
CA ASP A 118 10.96 -1.93 3.81
C ASP A 118 9.77 -2.57 3.09
N ASP A 119 9.70 -3.91 3.11
CA ASP A 119 8.68 -4.65 2.38
C ASP A 119 7.30 -4.60 3.06
N ILE A 120 7.24 -4.49 4.39
CA ILE A 120 5.98 -4.29 5.10
C ILE A 120 5.39 -2.93 4.70
N PHE A 121 6.23 -1.90 4.72
CA PHE A 121 5.81 -0.55 4.35
C PHE A 121 5.29 -0.48 2.91
N LYS A 122 6.00 -1.08 1.94
CA LYS A 122 5.56 -1.13 0.52
C LYS A 122 4.21 -1.83 0.35
N GLN A 123 3.91 -2.83 1.16
CA GLN A 123 2.67 -3.60 1.04
C GLN A 123 1.50 -2.93 1.76
N LEU A 124 1.76 -2.22 2.86
CA LEU A 124 0.72 -1.54 3.62
C LEU A 124 0.40 -0.16 3.09
N ILE A 125 1.40 0.56 2.61
CA ILE A 125 1.25 1.93 2.12
C ILE A 125 1.31 1.92 0.61
N ARG A 126 0.17 2.25 0.00
CA ARG A 126 0.11 2.63 -1.40
C ARG A 126 0.13 4.14 -1.53
N ARG A 127 1.20 4.70 -2.08
CA ARG A 127 1.28 6.12 -2.43
C ARG A 127 0.44 6.39 -3.68
N LEU A 128 -0.53 7.28 -3.56
CA LEU A 128 -1.31 7.77 -4.71
C LEU A 128 -0.50 8.88 -5.38
N THR A 129 0.06 8.58 -6.55
CA THR A 129 0.66 9.59 -7.44
C THR A 129 -0.27 9.82 -8.63
N THR A 130 -0.16 10.97 -9.29
CA THR A 130 -0.97 11.32 -10.48
C THR A 130 -0.88 10.24 -11.57
N GLU A 131 0.31 9.67 -11.77
CA GLU A 131 0.56 8.53 -12.69
C GLU A 131 -0.10 7.22 -12.22
N SER A 132 -0.24 6.99 -10.91
CA SER A 132 -0.98 5.82 -10.40
C SER A 132 -2.50 5.99 -10.49
N LEU A 133 -3.01 7.23 -10.56
CA LEU A 133 -4.44 7.53 -10.65
C LEU A 133 -4.94 7.48 -12.09
N TYR A 134 -4.08 7.77 -13.06
CA TYR A 134 -4.34 7.63 -14.48
C TYR A 134 -3.23 6.80 -15.10
N PRO A 135 -3.33 5.45 -15.08
CA PRO A 135 -2.41 4.64 -15.87
C PRO A 135 -2.55 5.12 -17.31
N ARG A 136 -1.44 5.61 -17.90
CA ARG A 136 -1.43 5.98 -19.32
C ARG A 136 -2.07 4.82 -20.09
N ILE A 137 -3.13 5.11 -20.82
CA ILE A 137 -3.67 4.17 -21.81
C ILE A 137 -2.48 3.92 -22.73
N ALA A 138 -1.88 2.73 -22.61
CA ALA A 138 -0.75 2.37 -23.43
C ALA A 138 -1.22 2.50 -24.89
N GLU A 139 -0.64 3.43 -25.63
CA GLU A 139 -0.81 3.48 -27.07
C GLU A 139 -0.41 2.10 -27.59
N PRO A 140 -1.24 1.42 -28.41
CA PRO A 140 -0.86 0.15 -28.97
C PRO A 140 0.43 0.36 -29.75
N THR A 141 1.52 -0.22 -29.28
CA THR A 141 2.78 -0.23 -30.00
C THR A 141 2.48 -0.86 -31.36
N ALA A 142 2.67 -0.08 -32.42
CA ALA A 142 2.53 -0.53 -33.78
C ALA A 142 3.58 -1.62 -34.03
N GLY A 143 3.21 -2.86 -33.69
CA GLY A 143 3.97 -4.05 -34.01
C GLY A 143 4.04 -4.18 -35.51
N SER A 144 5.23 -3.91 -36.05
CA SER A 144 5.61 -4.13 -37.44
C SER A 144 5.23 -5.57 -37.87
N SER A 145 4.17 -5.71 -38.67
CA SER A 145 3.87 -6.99 -39.31
C SER A 145 4.87 -7.20 -40.45
N THR A 146 5.92 -7.96 -40.20
CA THR A 146 6.72 -8.54 -41.28
C THR A 146 5.85 -9.54 -42.02
N ARG A 147 5.45 -9.13 -43.23
CA ARG A 147 4.59 -9.87 -44.15
C ARG A 147 5.36 -11.09 -44.68
N SER A 148 5.26 -12.22 -44.00
CA SER A 148 5.65 -13.53 -44.55
C SER A 148 4.72 -13.86 -45.73
N ARG A 149 5.24 -13.75 -46.95
CA ARG A 149 4.59 -14.28 -48.16
C ARG A 149 4.59 -15.81 -48.07
N SER A 150 3.46 -16.40 -47.70
CA SER A 150 3.18 -17.79 -48.06
C SER A 150 2.51 -17.83 -49.43
N SER A 151 3.19 -18.47 -50.36
CA SER A 151 2.72 -18.81 -51.69
C SER A 151 1.55 -19.80 -51.61
N LEU A 152 0.41 -19.43 -52.18
CA LEU A 152 -0.67 -20.35 -52.55
C LEU A 152 -0.68 -20.48 -54.09
N PRO A 153 -0.74 -21.70 -54.64
CA PRO A 153 -0.68 -21.90 -56.08
C PRO A 153 -2.00 -21.53 -56.76
N ALA A 154 -1.87 -21.09 -58.01
CA ALA A 154 -2.94 -20.66 -58.89
C ALA A 154 -3.99 -21.76 -59.12
N LEU A 155 -5.26 -21.43 -58.88
CA LEU A 155 -6.38 -22.16 -59.46
C LEU A 155 -6.74 -21.53 -60.81
N ASN A 156 -6.70 -22.40 -61.81
CA ASN A 156 -6.75 -22.13 -63.23
C ASN A 156 -8.15 -21.70 -63.67
N CYS A 157 -8.18 -20.74 -64.59
CA CYS A 157 -9.37 -20.13 -65.16
C CYS A 157 -10.04 -21.08 -66.18
N GLY A 158 -11.37 -21.19 -66.15
CA GLY A 158 -12.12 -22.09 -67.02
C GLY A 158 -13.50 -21.55 -67.41
N ARG A 159 -13.52 -20.74 -68.48
CA ARG A 159 -14.56 -20.57 -69.52
C ARG A 159 -15.77 -19.64 -69.26
N CYS A 160 -15.79 -18.57 -70.08
CA CYS A 160 -16.93 -17.75 -70.48
C CYS A 160 -17.86 -18.43 -71.52
N PHE A 161 -19.03 -17.80 -71.72
CA PHE A 161 -20.06 -17.86 -72.80
C PHE A 161 -21.43 -18.32 -72.25
N SER A 162 -22.61 -17.74 -72.49
CA SER A 162 -23.16 -16.56 -73.22
C SER A 162 -24.67 -16.57 -72.84
N GLY A 163 -25.38 -15.48 -72.51
CA GLY A 163 -25.78 -14.41 -73.41
C GLY A 163 -27.17 -13.81 -73.00
N SER A 164 -27.33 -12.49 -73.27
CA SER A 164 -28.57 -11.70 -73.50
C SER A 164 -29.58 -11.47 -72.34
N ARG A 165 -29.66 -10.25 -71.76
CA ARG A 165 -30.50 -9.05 -72.11
C ARG A 165 -31.99 -9.25 -71.70
N CYS A 166 -32.67 -8.36 -70.97
CA CYS A 166 -32.63 -6.89 -70.89
C CYS A 166 -32.64 -6.37 -69.44
#